data_AF-A0A258LL28-F1
#
_entry.id   AF-A0A258LL28-F1
#
_cell.length_a   1.000
_cell.length_b   1.000
_cell.length_c   1.000
_cell.angle_alpha   90.00
_cell.angle_beta   90.00
_cell.angle_gamma   90.00
#
_symmetry.space_group_name_H-M   'P 1'
#
loop_
_entity.id
_entity.type
_entity.pdbx_description
1 polymer ?
#
loop_
_entity_poly.entity_id
_entity_poly.type
_entity_poly.pdbx_seq_one_letter_code
_entity_poly.pdbx_strand_id
1 'polypeptide(L)'
;MSSYAGYPGGSSNFENGVYPDSVRANKRAYRYTGKYRFEKEDANQMADWGVDYLKYDWRIEVASAEAMSKAIRNSGRDIIYSLSNSAPFANVKDWVRLAEAWRTGPDIRDSWQSLYVSAFTLDKWGPYGGPGHWNDPDMMILGNVTTGAKLHPTRLTADEQYSHVSLFSLLAAPLLIGCPIEQLDAFTLNLLTNDEVIEIDQDPLGKSGRLVLEENGVQVWLKPLENGAYALGMFNINGFRKTPQSYFRWGDEQPNQYELDLNKIGLKGKWQVRDVWRQKQLGSFQSTIKNTIRHHGVVMLKLTPTK
;
A
#
# COMPACT_ATOMS: atom_id res chain seq x y z
N MET A 1 22.64 0.05 -9.84
CA MET A 1 22.11 0.86 -10.95
C MET A 1 22.00 -0.03 -12.17
N SER A 2 20.79 -0.23 -12.65
CA SER A 2 20.53 -0.94 -13.89
C SER A 2 20.57 0.07 -15.04
N SER A 3 21.49 -0.14 -15.96
CA SER A 3 21.40 0.35 -17.34
C SER A 3 20.14 -0.25 -17.97
N TYR A 4 19.23 0.57 -18.48
CA TYR A 4 18.20 0.06 -19.36
C TYR A 4 18.81 -0.20 -20.75
N ALA A 5 18.61 -1.40 -21.28
CA ALA A 5 18.96 -1.78 -22.67
C ALA A 5 20.40 -1.50 -23.15
N GLY A 6 21.39 -1.39 -22.26
CA GLY A 6 22.81 -1.19 -22.63
C GLY A 6 23.29 0.26 -22.70
N TYR A 7 22.46 1.23 -22.29
CA TYR A 7 22.79 2.66 -22.21
C TYR A 7 23.18 3.08 -20.77
N PRO A 8 23.70 4.31 -20.56
CA PRO A 8 23.90 4.85 -19.21
C PRO A 8 22.64 4.66 -18.37
N GLY A 9 22.79 4.37 -17.08
CA GLY A 9 21.66 4.16 -16.19
C GLY A 9 21.94 4.69 -14.80
N GLY A 10 21.18 5.71 -14.40
CA GLY A 10 21.23 6.40 -13.12
C GLY A 10 22.50 7.22 -12.90
N SER A 11 23.66 6.54 -12.77
CA SER A 11 24.95 7.19 -12.57
C SER A 11 26.11 6.26 -12.95
N SER A 12 27.26 6.85 -13.30
CA SER A 12 28.49 6.13 -13.61
C SER A 12 29.71 6.87 -13.06
N ASN A 13 30.81 6.15 -12.86
CA ASN A 13 32.11 6.79 -12.62
C ASN A 13 32.75 7.34 -13.90
N PHE A 14 32.21 6.97 -15.05
CA PHE A 14 32.69 7.39 -16.36
C PHE A 14 31.73 8.42 -16.95
N GLU A 15 32.29 9.48 -17.54
CA GLU A 15 31.52 10.62 -18.06
C GLU A 15 30.58 10.21 -19.21
N ASN A 16 30.98 9.22 -19.99
CA ASN A 16 30.18 8.65 -21.07
C ASN A 16 29.16 7.59 -20.59
N GLY A 17 29.04 7.37 -19.28
CA GLY A 17 28.06 6.44 -18.71
C GLY A 17 28.34 4.96 -18.93
N VAL A 18 29.54 4.59 -19.39
CA VAL A 18 29.89 3.18 -19.66
C VAL A 18 29.77 2.31 -18.40
N TYR A 19 29.23 1.10 -18.59
CA TYR A 19 29.07 0.08 -17.57
C TYR A 19 29.99 -1.13 -17.85
N PRO A 20 31.25 -1.10 -17.38
CA PRO A 20 32.29 -2.05 -17.79
C PRO A 20 32.08 -3.45 -17.19
N ASP A 21 32.71 -4.46 -17.80
CA ASP A 21 32.56 -5.87 -17.41
C ASP A 21 33.00 -6.15 -15.97
N SER A 22 33.99 -5.42 -15.45
CA SER A 22 34.40 -5.51 -14.05
C SER A 22 33.28 -5.17 -13.06
N VAL A 23 32.43 -4.21 -13.41
CA VAL A 23 31.24 -3.83 -12.63
C VAL A 23 30.12 -4.85 -12.83
N ARG A 24 29.95 -5.38 -14.05
CA ARG A 24 28.98 -6.47 -14.35
C ARG A 24 29.31 -7.74 -13.56
N ALA A 25 30.58 -8.11 -13.46
CA ALA A 25 31.05 -9.31 -12.79
C ALA A 25 30.90 -9.24 -11.26
N ASN A 26 30.93 -8.05 -10.66
CA ASN A 26 30.81 -7.88 -9.21
C ASN A 26 29.81 -6.77 -8.82
N LYS A 27 28.56 -6.89 -9.29
CA LYS A 27 27.51 -5.88 -9.06
C LYS A 27 27.33 -5.50 -7.58
N ARG A 28 27.59 -6.41 -6.65
CA ARG A 28 27.44 -6.16 -5.20
C ARG A 28 28.50 -5.19 -4.67
N ALA A 29 29.76 -5.31 -5.13
CA ALA A 29 30.83 -4.40 -4.73
C ALA A 29 30.65 -2.96 -5.26
N TYR A 30 29.82 -2.77 -6.29
CA TYR A 30 29.58 -1.47 -6.92
C TYR A 30 28.17 -0.91 -6.66
N ARG A 31 27.58 -1.21 -5.49
CA ARG A 31 26.29 -0.65 -5.06
C ARG A 31 26.43 0.75 -4.45
N TYR A 32 26.87 1.71 -5.26
CA TYR A 32 26.93 3.13 -4.87
C TYR A 32 26.48 4.04 -6.02
N THR A 33 26.51 5.35 -5.79
CA THR A 33 26.25 6.38 -6.80
C THR A 33 27.56 6.85 -7.38
N GLY A 34 27.76 6.68 -8.68
CA GLY A 34 28.92 7.17 -9.41
C GLY A 34 28.95 8.69 -9.55
N LYS A 35 30.11 9.21 -9.95
CA LYS A 35 30.38 10.65 -10.07
C LYS A 35 29.44 11.38 -11.04
N TYR A 36 29.16 10.78 -12.20
CA TYR A 36 28.34 11.36 -13.27
C TYR A 36 26.92 10.82 -13.17
N ARG A 37 25.93 11.70 -13.29
CA ARG A 37 24.50 11.42 -13.13
C ARG A 37 23.79 11.55 -14.48
N PHE A 38 22.80 10.71 -14.74
CA PHE A 38 22.15 10.58 -16.05
C PHE A 38 20.62 10.63 -15.98
N GLU A 39 20.04 11.29 -14.97
CA GLU A 39 18.57 11.31 -14.80
C GLU A 39 17.85 11.92 -16.01
N LYS A 40 18.45 12.94 -16.63
CA LYS A 40 17.89 13.59 -17.82
C LYS A 40 17.86 12.63 -19.01
N GLU A 41 18.98 11.97 -19.28
CA GLU A 41 19.12 11.01 -20.35
C GLU A 41 18.19 9.81 -20.14
N ASP A 42 18.13 9.29 -18.90
CA ASP A 42 17.22 8.22 -18.51
C ASP A 42 15.76 8.62 -18.73
N ALA A 43 15.35 9.81 -18.27
CA ALA A 43 13.98 10.29 -18.41
C ALA A 43 13.57 10.49 -19.87
N ASN A 44 14.43 11.09 -20.70
CA ASN A 44 14.19 11.23 -22.13
C ASN A 44 14.06 9.87 -22.81
N GLN A 45 14.94 8.92 -22.48
CA GLN A 45 14.89 7.58 -23.05
C GLN A 45 13.61 6.84 -22.67
N MET A 46 13.17 6.96 -21.41
CA MET A 46 11.89 6.40 -20.95
C MET A 46 10.70 7.04 -21.67
N ALA A 47 10.72 8.36 -21.89
CA ALA A 47 9.69 9.04 -22.67
C ALA A 47 9.65 8.58 -24.14
N ASP A 48 10.82 8.43 -24.78
CA ASP A 48 10.95 7.93 -26.15
C ASP A 48 10.42 6.49 -26.29
N TRP A 49 10.61 5.66 -25.26
CA TRP A 49 10.05 4.30 -25.21
C TRP A 49 8.57 4.24 -24.84
N GLY A 50 7.97 5.37 -24.46
CA GLY A 50 6.57 5.44 -24.04
C GLY A 50 6.29 4.83 -22.66
N VAL A 51 7.26 4.89 -21.73
CA VAL A 51 7.08 4.42 -20.34
C VAL A 51 6.13 5.35 -19.58
N ASP A 52 5.19 4.78 -18.82
CA ASP A 52 4.19 5.54 -18.04
C ASP A 52 4.37 5.49 -16.52
N TYR A 53 5.22 4.59 -16.03
CA TYR A 53 5.42 4.37 -14.60
C TYR A 53 6.89 4.04 -14.31
N LEU A 54 7.51 4.83 -13.44
CA LEU A 54 8.87 4.59 -12.93
C LEU A 54 8.83 4.25 -11.44
N LYS A 55 9.14 3.00 -11.12
CA LYS A 55 9.60 2.63 -9.77
C LYS A 55 11.11 2.93 -9.65
N TYR A 56 11.48 3.89 -8.81
CA TYR A 56 12.85 4.35 -8.65
C TYR A 56 13.47 3.85 -7.35
N ASP A 57 14.23 2.76 -7.45
CA ASP A 57 14.66 1.96 -6.31
C ASP A 57 16.01 2.38 -5.70
N TRP A 58 16.15 2.25 -4.37
CA TRP A 58 17.34 2.53 -3.55
C TRP A 58 17.98 3.93 -3.71
N ARG A 59 17.21 4.92 -4.16
CA ARG A 59 17.67 6.30 -4.38
C ARG A 59 16.81 7.33 -3.65
N ILE A 60 16.44 7.03 -2.40
CA ILE A 60 15.64 7.93 -1.56
C ILE A 60 16.51 8.93 -0.79
N GLU A 61 17.26 9.73 -1.54
CA GLU A 61 17.82 11.00 -1.05
C GLU A 61 17.05 12.12 -1.72
N VAL A 62 16.70 13.19 -0.99
CA VAL A 62 15.88 14.29 -1.52
C VAL A 62 16.49 14.87 -2.80
N ALA A 63 17.81 15.10 -2.83
CA ALA A 63 18.49 15.61 -4.01
C ALA A 63 18.39 14.67 -5.23
N SER A 64 18.48 13.35 -4.99
CA SER A 64 18.35 12.35 -6.05
C SER A 64 16.92 12.26 -6.57
N ALA A 65 15.93 12.31 -5.67
CA ALA A 65 14.53 12.30 -6.03
C ALA A 65 14.13 13.56 -6.81
N GLU A 66 14.65 14.72 -6.41
CA GLU A 66 14.40 16.00 -7.06
C GLU A 66 15.03 16.06 -8.46
N ALA A 67 16.25 15.56 -8.63
CA ALA A 67 16.90 15.49 -9.94
C ALA A 67 16.06 14.66 -10.94
N MET A 68 15.60 13.48 -10.52
CA MET A 68 14.78 12.61 -11.36
C MET A 68 13.37 13.17 -11.58
N SER A 69 12.72 13.70 -10.55
CA SER A 69 11.40 14.37 -10.66
C SER A 69 11.45 15.50 -11.69
N LYS A 70 12.50 16.35 -11.64
CA LYS A 70 12.74 17.39 -12.62
C LYS A 70 12.99 16.81 -14.03
N ALA A 71 13.77 15.75 -14.14
CA ALA A 71 14.06 15.12 -15.42
C ALA A 71 12.78 14.57 -16.09
N ILE A 72 11.96 13.82 -15.34
CA ILE A 72 10.68 13.28 -15.80
C ILE A 72 9.75 14.40 -16.28
N ARG A 73 9.56 15.44 -15.47
CA ARG A 73 8.69 16.59 -15.84
C ARG A 73 9.14 17.33 -17.11
N ASN A 74 10.43 17.25 -17.46
CA ASN A 74 10.99 17.87 -18.66
C ASN A 74 11.16 16.90 -19.84
N SER A 75 10.79 15.63 -19.68
CA SER A 75 10.95 14.59 -20.71
C SER A 75 9.92 14.70 -21.84
N GLY A 76 8.83 15.44 -21.61
CA GLY A 76 7.72 15.58 -22.57
C GLY A 76 6.67 14.46 -22.50
N ARG A 77 6.75 13.57 -21.49
CA ARG A 77 5.75 12.53 -21.19
C ARG A 77 5.36 12.57 -19.71
N ASP A 78 4.09 12.30 -19.44
CA ASP A 78 3.61 12.06 -18.08
C ASP A 78 4.02 10.66 -17.63
N ILE A 79 4.92 10.58 -16.65
CA ILE A 79 5.41 9.32 -16.08
C ILE A 79 5.19 9.37 -14.58
N ILE A 80 4.43 8.41 -14.03
CA ILE A 80 4.21 8.29 -12.59
C ILE A 80 5.55 8.00 -11.91
N TYR A 81 5.93 8.84 -10.95
CA TYR A 81 7.17 8.68 -10.20
C TYR A 81 6.90 8.04 -8.83
N SER A 82 7.34 6.79 -8.68
CA SER A 82 7.18 5.98 -7.46
C SER A 82 8.54 5.75 -6.79
N LEU A 83 8.74 6.34 -5.63
CA LEU A 83 9.99 6.24 -4.87
C LEU A 83 10.07 4.92 -4.09
N SER A 84 11.19 4.20 -4.23
CA SER A 84 11.49 2.96 -3.52
C SER A 84 12.96 2.95 -3.06
N ASN A 85 13.36 2.34 -1.95
CA ASN A 85 12.54 1.73 -0.92
C ASN A 85 12.69 2.47 0.43
N SER A 86 11.67 2.43 1.28
CA SER A 86 11.69 2.90 2.68
C SER A 86 11.96 4.40 2.86
N ALA A 87 11.04 5.22 2.37
CA ALA A 87 11.12 6.67 2.46
C ALA A 87 11.18 7.17 3.91
N PRO A 88 12.16 8.00 4.27
CA PRO A 88 12.23 8.62 5.59
C PRO A 88 11.03 9.53 5.85
N PHE A 89 10.29 9.28 6.93
CA PHE A 89 9.16 10.12 7.34
C PHE A 89 9.57 11.58 7.60
N ALA A 90 10.81 11.82 8.04
CA ALA A 90 11.35 13.16 8.28
C ALA A 90 11.28 14.06 7.03
N ASN A 91 11.26 13.47 5.84
CA ASN A 91 11.22 14.16 4.55
C ASN A 91 9.84 14.06 3.86
N VAL A 92 8.77 13.72 4.57
CA VAL A 92 7.44 13.48 3.97
C VAL A 92 6.94 14.65 3.11
N LYS A 93 7.23 15.89 3.50
CA LYS A 93 6.88 17.09 2.71
C LYS A 93 7.65 17.17 1.39
N ASP A 94 8.88 16.66 1.35
CA ASP A 94 9.64 16.57 0.11
C ASP A 94 9.03 15.49 -0.80
N TRP A 95 8.65 14.33 -0.26
CA TRP A 95 8.04 13.26 -1.04
C TRP A 95 6.72 13.69 -1.69
N VAL A 96 5.84 14.35 -0.92
CA VAL A 96 4.60 15.00 -1.41
C VAL A 96 4.84 15.92 -2.61
N ARG A 97 5.94 16.67 -2.60
CA ARG A 97 6.26 17.65 -3.66
C ARG A 97 6.88 16.99 -4.90
N LEU A 98 7.61 15.89 -4.70
CA LEU A 98 8.53 15.34 -5.70
C LEU A 98 7.96 14.14 -6.46
N ALA A 99 7.06 13.36 -5.86
CA ALA A 99 6.68 12.05 -6.38
C ALA A 99 5.17 11.77 -6.22
N GLU A 100 4.62 11.00 -7.16
CA GLU A 100 3.23 10.54 -7.13
C GLU A 100 3.03 9.35 -6.17
N ALA A 101 4.09 8.65 -5.77
CA ALA A 101 4.04 7.66 -4.69
C ALA A 101 5.39 7.49 -3.97
N TRP A 102 5.38 7.07 -2.71
CA TRP A 102 6.59 6.69 -1.97
C TRP A 102 6.38 5.49 -1.05
N ARG A 103 7.29 4.52 -1.14
CA ARG A 103 7.34 3.35 -0.27
C ARG A 103 7.56 3.76 1.19
N THR A 104 6.60 3.53 2.08
CA THR A 104 6.67 4.01 3.47
C THR A 104 7.48 3.13 4.42
N GLY A 105 7.87 1.93 3.97
CA GLY A 105 8.55 0.92 4.78
C GLY A 105 9.39 -0.04 3.93
N PRO A 106 9.95 -1.12 4.53
CA PRO A 106 10.76 -2.10 3.81
C PRO A 106 9.93 -2.96 2.84
N ASP A 107 10.60 -3.86 2.11
CA ASP A 107 9.92 -4.86 1.27
C ASP A 107 8.98 -5.73 2.09
N ILE A 108 7.72 -5.79 1.65
CA ILE A 108 6.73 -6.67 2.22
C ILE A 108 7.15 -8.13 1.96
N ARG A 109 6.97 -8.95 2.98
CA ARG A 109 7.19 -10.39 2.93
C ARG A 109 5.86 -11.10 3.12
N ASP A 110 5.74 -12.27 2.53
CA ASP A 110 4.55 -13.11 2.63
C ASP A 110 4.35 -13.66 4.06
N SER A 111 3.82 -12.80 4.94
CA SER A 111 3.58 -13.05 6.35
C SER A 111 2.69 -11.97 6.96
N TRP A 112 1.84 -12.34 7.92
CA TRP A 112 1.04 -11.40 8.68
C TRP A 112 1.88 -10.31 9.37
N GLN A 113 3.03 -10.69 9.93
CA GLN A 113 3.96 -9.77 10.57
C GLN A 113 4.42 -8.64 9.65
N SER A 114 4.78 -8.97 8.40
CA SER A 114 5.22 -7.96 7.44
C SER A 114 4.06 -7.08 7.01
N LEU A 115 2.89 -7.66 6.73
CA LEU A 115 1.68 -6.91 6.40
C LEU A 115 1.30 -5.92 7.51
N TYR A 116 1.34 -6.37 8.77
CA TYR A 116 1.06 -5.53 9.92
C TYR A 116 1.99 -4.32 9.98
N VAL A 117 3.30 -4.53 9.83
CA VAL A 117 4.27 -3.42 9.83
C VAL A 117 4.04 -2.49 8.64
N SER A 118 3.85 -3.05 7.46
CA SER A 118 3.75 -2.30 6.21
C SER A 118 2.46 -1.52 6.05
N ALA A 119 1.36 -1.90 6.71
CA ALA A 119 0.05 -1.26 6.52
C ALA A 119 -0.63 -0.84 7.83
N PHE A 120 -0.69 -1.71 8.85
CA PHE A 120 -1.40 -1.42 10.11
C PHE A 120 -0.72 -0.35 10.99
N THR A 121 0.47 0.13 10.60
CA THR A 121 1.20 1.20 11.30
C THR A 121 1.29 2.51 10.50
N LEU A 122 0.52 2.63 9.41
CA LEU A 122 0.64 3.76 8.46
C LEU A 122 -0.14 5.02 8.83
N ASP A 123 -0.91 5.03 9.92
CA ASP A 123 -1.77 6.17 10.28
C ASP A 123 -1.03 7.52 10.28
N LYS A 124 0.22 7.53 10.75
CA LYS A 124 1.07 8.74 10.79
C LYS A 124 1.32 9.36 9.41
N TRP A 125 1.28 8.56 8.35
CA TRP A 125 1.45 8.98 6.96
C TRP A 125 0.15 9.48 6.33
N GLY A 126 -1.00 9.09 6.88
CA GLY A 126 -2.33 9.39 6.34
C GLY A 126 -2.56 10.87 5.96
N PRO A 127 -2.13 11.87 6.76
CA PRO A 127 -2.28 13.29 6.41
C PRO A 127 -1.53 13.76 5.16
N TYR A 128 -0.58 12.96 4.66
CA TYR A 128 0.30 13.34 3.55
C TYR A 128 -0.03 12.60 2.24
N GLY A 129 -0.94 11.63 2.28
CA GLY A 129 -1.49 10.99 1.08
C GLY A 129 -2.71 11.75 0.55
N GLY A 130 -2.90 11.76 -0.77
CA GLY A 130 -3.98 12.50 -1.41
C GLY A 130 -3.88 12.49 -2.93
N PRO A 131 -4.85 13.11 -3.63
CA PRO A 131 -4.81 13.22 -5.09
C PRO A 131 -3.46 13.74 -5.60
N GLY A 132 -2.79 12.94 -6.44
CA GLY A 132 -1.48 13.23 -7.01
C GLY A 132 -0.28 12.73 -6.21
N HIS A 133 -0.46 12.15 -5.02
CA HIS A 133 0.64 11.63 -4.21
C HIS A 133 0.18 10.59 -3.15
N TRP A 134 0.71 9.37 -3.21
CA TRP A 134 0.19 8.25 -2.42
C TRP A 134 1.23 7.60 -1.52
N ASN A 135 0.79 7.25 -0.30
CA ASN A 135 1.60 6.43 0.60
C ASN A 135 1.57 4.98 0.11
N ASP A 136 2.73 4.41 -0.19
CA ASP A 136 2.86 3.06 -0.75
C ASP A 136 3.31 2.05 0.34
N PRO A 137 2.40 1.18 0.83
CA PRO A 137 2.70 0.07 1.74
C PRO A 137 3.39 -1.14 1.09
N ASP A 138 3.83 -1.02 -0.17
CA ASP A 138 4.35 -2.07 -1.07
C ASP A 138 3.25 -2.89 -1.78
N MET A 139 3.69 -3.77 -2.67
CA MET A 139 2.84 -4.65 -3.48
C MET A 139 1.94 -5.61 -2.67
N MET A 140 0.85 -6.03 -3.31
CA MET A 140 -0.11 -6.96 -2.74
C MET A 140 0.40 -8.41 -2.75
N ILE A 141 0.39 -9.07 -1.59
CA ILE A 141 0.78 -10.48 -1.38
C ILE A 141 -0.43 -11.45 -1.36
N LEU A 142 -1.15 -11.56 -2.47
CA LEU A 142 -2.34 -12.41 -2.61
C LEU A 142 -2.11 -13.60 -3.55
N GLY A 143 -2.88 -14.68 -3.39
CA GLY A 143 -2.81 -15.85 -4.28
C GLY A 143 -1.43 -16.51 -4.28
N ASN A 144 -0.90 -16.85 -5.45
CA ASN A 144 0.47 -17.35 -5.59
C ASN A 144 1.47 -16.20 -5.59
N VAL A 145 2.41 -16.21 -4.64
CA VAL A 145 3.41 -15.16 -4.47
C VAL A 145 4.82 -15.72 -4.53
N THR A 146 5.78 -14.85 -4.82
CA THR A 146 7.20 -15.14 -4.65
C THR A 146 7.93 -13.91 -4.15
N THR A 147 8.69 -14.06 -3.07
CA THR A 147 9.69 -13.07 -2.63
C THR A 147 11.13 -13.60 -2.81
N GLY A 148 11.27 -14.65 -3.63
CA GLY A 148 12.49 -15.42 -3.90
C GLY A 148 12.41 -16.21 -5.22
N ALA A 149 13.04 -17.39 -5.30
CA ALA A 149 13.14 -18.14 -6.56
C ALA A 149 11.95 -19.06 -6.86
N LYS A 150 11.15 -19.47 -5.85
CA LYS A 150 10.06 -20.44 -6.04
C LYS A 150 8.71 -19.82 -5.70
N LEU A 151 7.81 -19.88 -6.67
CA LEU A 151 6.40 -19.52 -6.52
C LEU A 151 5.70 -20.49 -5.55
N HIS A 152 4.86 -19.95 -4.66
CA HIS A 152 4.05 -20.73 -3.73
C HIS A 152 2.74 -19.99 -3.39
N PRO A 153 1.70 -20.69 -2.90
CA PRO A 153 0.56 -20.02 -2.31
C PRO A 153 0.98 -19.10 -1.16
N THR A 154 0.34 -17.95 -1.04
CA THR A 154 0.55 -17.02 0.08
C THR A 154 0.37 -17.75 1.42
N ARG A 155 1.19 -17.38 2.39
CA ARG A 155 1.12 -17.83 3.78
C ARG A 155 0.03 -17.10 4.56
N LEU A 156 -0.57 -16.06 3.98
CA LEU A 156 -1.72 -15.40 4.58
C LEU A 156 -2.95 -16.33 4.57
N THR A 157 -3.70 -16.34 5.67
CA THR A 157 -5.02 -17.02 5.67
C THR A 157 -6.00 -16.24 4.80
N ALA A 158 -7.15 -16.84 4.46
CA ALA A 158 -8.21 -16.13 3.75
C ALA A 158 -8.64 -14.85 4.50
N ASP A 159 -8.80 -14.92 5.82
CA ASP A 159 -9.16 -13.77 6.66
C ASP A 159 -8.09 -12.67 6.64
N GLU A 160 -6.80 -13.04 6.67
CA GLU A 160 -5.69 -12.08 6.54
C GLU A 160 -5.64 -11.42 5.16
N GLN A 161 -6.00 -12.16 4.10
CA GLN A 161 -6.08 -11.61 2.75
C GLN A 161 -7.25 -10.62 2.60
N TYR A 162 -8.41 -10.89 3.21
CA TYR A 162 -9.48 -9.89 3.30
C TYR A 162 -9.01 -8.63 4.05
N SER A 163 -8.32 -8.80 5.18
CA SER A 163 -7.75 -7.68 5.94
C SER A 163 -6.74 -6.87 5.13
N HIS A 164 -5.89 -7.55 4.36
CA HIS A 164 -4.89 -6.92 3.51
C HIS A 164 -5.54 -6.00 2.46
N VAL A 165 -6.46 -6.52 1.65
CA VAL A 165 -7.14 -5.71 0.62
C VAL A 165 -7.95 -4.57 1.25
N SER A 166 -8.67 -4.87 2.33
CA SER A 166 -9.50 -3.87 3.03
C SER A 166 -8.69 -2.71 3.56
N LEU A 167 -7.54 -3.00 4.20
CA LEU A 167 -6.71 -1.95 4.76
C LEU A 167 -6.02 -1.13 3.66
N PHE A 168 -5.56 -1.76 2.58
CA PHE A 168 -4.99 -1.05 1.44
C PHE A 168 -6.01 -0.07 0.83
N SER A 169 -7.24 -0.54 0.61
CA SER A 169 -8.36 0.29 0.12
C SER A 169 -8.68 1.45 1.08
N LEU A 170 -8.74 1.17 2.39
CA LEU A 170 -8.95 2.21 3.40
C LEU A 170 -7.80 3.22 3.44
N LEU A 171 -6.57 2.82 3.16
CA LEU A 171 -5.42 3.73 3.14
C LEU A 171 -5.31 4.57 1.85
N ALA A 172 -6.14 4.28 0.83
CA ALA A 172 -5.98 4.81 -0.53
C ALA A 172 -4.56 4.51 -1.07
N ALA A 173 -4.12 3.27 -0.86
CA ALA A 173 -2.79 2.81 -1.24
C ALA A 173 -2.77 2.40 -2.73
N PRO A 174 -1.64 2.54 -3.43
CA PRO A 174 -1.48 1.92 -4.74
C PRO A 174 -1.77 0.40 -4.69
N LEU A 175 -2.77 -0.06 -5.43
CA LEU A 175 -3.14 -1.49 -5.52
C LEU A 175 -2.28 -2.22 -6.56
N LEU A 176 -1.00 -2.43 -6.23
CA LEU A 176 -0.03 -3.11 -7.10
C LEU A 176 -0.09 -4.63 -6.94
N ILE A 177 -0.63 -5.35 -7.92
CA ILE A 177 -0.76 -6.82 -7.88
C ILE A 177 0.63 -7.47 -7.89
N GLY A 178 0.94 -8.22 -6.84
CA GLY A 178 2.22 -8.90 -6.66
C GLY A 178 2.25 -10.39 -7.05
N CYS A 179 1.18 -10.88 -7.70
CA CYS A 179 1.04 -12.27 -8.10
C CYS A 179 0.90 -12.44 -9.63
N PRO A 180 1.20 -13.63 -10.17
CA PRO A 180 0.96 -13.92 -11.59
C PRO A 180 -0.54 -13.94 -11.90
N ILE A 181 -1.00 -12.97 -12.70
CA ILE A 181 -2.42 -12.77 -13.01
C ILE A 181 -3.04 -13.93 -13.80
N GLU A 182 -2.21 -14.72 -14.49
CA GLU A 182 -2.65 -15.90 -15.24
C GLU A 182 -2.92 -17.13 -14.34
N GLN A 183 -2.62 -17.03 -13.05
CA GLN A 183 -2.79 -18.12 -12.06
C GLN A 183 -3.77 -17.75 -10.93
N LEU A 184 -4.60 -16.72 -11.13
CA LEU A 184 -5.60 -16.32 -10.15
C LEU A 184 -6.65 -17.42 -9.98
N ASP A 185 -6.77 -17.95 -8.76
CA ASP A 185 -7.93 -18.75 -8.38
C ASP A 185 -9.17 -17.85 -8.19
N ALA A 186 -10.35 -18.47 -8.10
CA ALA A 186 -11.60 -17.74 -7.96
C ALA A 186 -11.65 -16.88 -6.68
N PHE A 187 -11.00 -17.31 -5.60
CA PHE A 187 -10.94 -16.55 -4.36
C PHE A 187 -10.12 -15.27 -4.53
N THR A 188 -8.92 -15.38 -5.07
CA THR A 188 -7.99 -14.28 -5.32
C THR A 188 -8.54 -13.30 -6.34
N LEU A 189 -9.18 -13.80 -7.41
CA LEU A 189 -9.86 -12.95 -8.37
C LEU A 189 -10.96 -12.12 -7.69
N ASN A 190 -11.80 -12.73 -6.86
CA ASN A 190 -12.84 -12.02 -6.12
C ASN A 190 -12.28 -10.98 -5.15
N LEU A 191 -11.14 -11.24 -4.51
CA LEU A 191 -10.44 -10.26 -3.68
C LEU A 191 -9.99 -9.03 -4.49
N LEU A 192 -9.45 -9.27 -5.69
CA LEU A 192 -8.88 -8.24 -6.56
C LEU A 192 -9.91 -7.48 -7.40
N THR A 193 -11.15 -7.98 -7.49
CA THR A 193 -12.19 -7.44 -8.39
C THR A 193 -13.49 -7.06 -7.69
N ASN A 194 -13.51 -7.03 -6.36
CA ASN A 194 -14.67 -6.50 -5.62
C ASN A 194 -14.80 -5.00 -5.91
N ASP A 195 -15.85 -4.65 -6.64
CA ASP A 195 -16.13 -3.30 -7.12
C ASP A 195 -16.36 -2.30 -5.99
N GLU A 196 -17.04 -2.68 -4.90
CA GLU A 196 -17.29 -1.80 -3.76
C GLU A 196 -16.02 -1.51 -2.94
N VAL A 197 -15.12 -2.49 -2.82
CA VAL A 197 -13.82 -2.30 -2.13
C VAL A 197 -12.89 -1.45 -2.99
N ILE A 198 -12.90 -1.63 -4.31
CA ILE A 198 -12.16 -0.78 -5.26
C ILE A 198 -12.75 0.64 -5.29
N GLU A 199 -14.07 0.80 -5.26
CA GLU A 199 -14.72 2.13 -5.19
C GLU A 199 -14.27 2.88 -3.93
N ILE A 200 -14.15 2.19 -2.79
CA ILE A 200 -13.63 2.79 -1.57
C ILE A 200 -12.18 3.23 -1.77
N ASP A 201 -11.32 2.42 -2.39
CA ASP A 201 -9.92 2.77 -2.65
C ASP A 201 -9.82 4.02 -3.53
N GLN A 202 -10.56 4.00 -4.63
CA GLN A 202 -10.59 5.01 -5.71
C GLN A 202 -11.50 6.21 -5.43
N ASP A 203 -12.01 6.37 -4.21
CA ASP A 203 -12.89 7.48 -3.85
C ASP A 203 -12.22 8.84 -4.20
N PRO A 204 -12.91 9.74 -4.94
CA PRO A 204 -12.29 10.97 -5.44
C PRO A 204 -11.80 11.94 -4.36
N LEU A 205 -12.29 11.83 -3.12
CA LEU A 205 -11.77 12.62 -2.00
C LEU A 205 -10.29 12.29 -1.74
N GLY A 206 -9.85 11.08 -2.12
CA GLY A 206 -8.46 10.63 -2.07
C GLY A 206 -7.85 10.64 -0.67
N LYS A 207 -8.67 10.72 0.39
CA LYS A 207 -8.17 10.77 1.76
C LYS A 207 -7.83 9.37 2.25
N SER A 208 -6.65 9.19 2.83
CA SER A 208 -6.35 8.01 3.61
C SER A 208 -7.31 7.90 4.81
N GLY A 209 -7.77 6.68 5.06
CA GLY A 209 -8.39 6.31 6.31
C GLY A 209 -7.43 6.47 7.48
N ARG A 210 -8.01 6.69 8.66
CA ARG A 210 -7.28 6.92 9.91
C ARG A 210 -7.63 5.85 10.94
N LEU A 211 -6.65 5.47 11.75
CA LEU A 211 -6.90 4.63 12.93
C LEU A 211 -7.60 5.49 13.99
N VAL A 212 -8.90 5.26 14.19
CA VAL A 212 -9.73 6.09 15.09
C VAL A 212 -9.96 5.47 16.46
N LEU A 213 -9.76 4.15 16.59
CA LEU A 213 -9.92 3.43 17.84
C LEU A 213 -9.10 2.13 17.82
N GLU A 214 -8.45 1.80 18.93
CA GLU A 214 -7.91 0.47 19.19
C GLU A 214 -8.29 0.03 20.60
N GLU A 215 -9.16 -0.97 20.71
CA GLU A 215 -9.60 -1.53 22.00
C GLU A 215 -9.96 -3.01 21.83
N ASN A 216 -9.88 -3.79 22.91
CA ASN A 216 -10.31 -5.20 22.93
C ASN A 216 -9.71 -6.07 21.81
N GLY A 217 -8.49 -5.76 21.38
CA GLY A 217 -7.81 -6.48 20.28
C GLY A 217 -8.33 -6.15 18.87
N VAL A 218 -9.14 -5.10 18.72
CA VAL A 218 -9.66 -4.63 17.44
C VAL A 218 -9.09 -3.26 17.11
N GLN A 219 -8.61 -3.09 15.87
CA GLN A 219 -8.36 -1.76 15.30
C GLN A 219 -9.52 -1.33 14.42
N VAL A 220 -9.97 -0.09 14.61
CA VAL A 220 -11.04 0.53 13.82
C VAL A 220 -10.46 1.64 12.97
N TRP A 221 -10.53 1.46 11.66
CA TRP A 221 -10.09 2.41 10.65
C TRP A 221 -11.28 3.07 9.99
N LEU A 222 -11.22 4.39 9.81
CA LEU A 222 -12.30 5.19 9.24
C LEU A 222 -11.77 6.06 8.09
N LYS A 223 -12.33 5.91 6.89
CA LYS A 223 -12.04 6.69 5.70
C LYS A 223 -13.27 7.54 5.33
N PRO A 224 -13.18 8.88 5.34
CA PRO A 224 -14.24 9.72 4.78
C PRO A 224 -14.29 9.54 3.25
N LEU A 225 -15.49 9.55 2.69
CA LEU A 225 -15.74 9.44 1.25
C LEU A 225 -16.29 10.78 0.73
N GLU A 226 -16.12 11.04 -0.57
CA GLU A 226 -16.46 12.33 -1.21
C GLU A 226 -17.92 12.74 -0.96
N ASN A 227 -18.84 11.78 -1.03
CA ASN A 227 -20.28 12.00 -0.89
C ASN A 227 -20.77 12.19 0.56
N GLY A 228 -19.86 12.29 1.53
CA GLY A 228 -20.18 12.41 2.96
C GLY A 228 -20.48 11.08 3.65
N ALA A 229 -20.35 9.96 2.95
CA ALA A 229 -20.31 8.64 3.57
C ALA A 229 -18.94 8.37 4.23
N TYR A 230 -18.88 7.26 4.95
CA TYR A 230 -17.62 6.74 5.51
C TYR A 230 -17.45 5.26 5.13
N ALA A 231 -16.22 4.86 4.83
CA ALA A 231 -15.81 3.47 4.87
C ALA A 231 -15.17 3.17 6.23
N LEU A 232 -15.62 2.09 6.86
CA LEU A 232 -15.24 1.66 8.21
C LEU A 232 -14.70 0.24 8.15
N GLY A 233 -13.47 0.02 8.62
CA GLY A 233 -12.89 -1.31 8.78
C GLY A 233 -12.68 -1.65 10.25
N MET A 234 -13.24 -2.76 10.72
CA MET A 234 -12.98 -3.31 12.05
C MET A 234 -12.12 -4.57 11.90
N PHE A 235 -10.87 -4.51 12.37
CA PHE A 235 -9.87 -5.56 12.18
C PHE A 235 -9.56 -6.25 13.49
N ASN A 236 -9.76 -7.57 13.56
CA ASN A 236 -9.39 -8.34 14.74
C ASN A 236 -7.89 -8.66 14.71
N ILE A 237 -7.09 -7.76 15.25
CA ILE A 237 -5.64 -7.96 15.39
C ILE A 237 -5.30 -8.80 16.64
N ASN A 238 -6.27 -9.12 17.49
CA ASN A 238 -6.13 -9.92 18.71
C ASN A 238 -4.92 -9.55 19.59
N GLY A 239 -4.61 -8.25 19.69
CA GLY A 239 -3.45 -7.76 20.45
C GLY A 239 -2.09 -8.16 19.86
N PHE A 240 -2.01 -8.38 18.55
CA PHE A 240 -0.77 -8.67 17.83
C PHE A 240 0.37 -7.74 18.27
N ARG A 241 1.55 -8.31 18.50
CA ARG A 241 2.77 -7.66 19.02
C ARG A 241 2.75 -7.22 20.48
N LYS A 242 1.64 -7.40 21.21
CA LYS A 242 1.60 -7.14 22.67
C LYS A 242 2.25 -8.25 23.49
N THR A 243 2.28 -9.47 22.97
CA THR A 243 2.92 -10.64 23.61
C THR A 243 3.70 -11.48 22.61
N PRO A 244 4.73 -12.24 23.03
CA PRO A 244 5.45 -13.18 22.15
C PRO A 244 4.54 -14.23 21.50
N GLN A 245 3.49 -14.67 22.19
CA GLN A 245 2.55 -15.69 21.71
C GLN A 245 1.76 -15.22 20.49
N SER A 246 1.52 -13.90 20.39
CA SER A 246 0.76 -13.33 19.27
C SER A 246 1.47 -13.44 17.91
N TYR A 247 2.78 -13.76 17.88
CA TYR A 247 3.53 -13.95 16.63
C TYR A 247 3.35 -15.35 16.00
N PHE A 248 2.73 -16.27 16.73
CA PHE A 248 2.56 -17.65 16.30
C PHE A 248 1.12 -17.92 15.89
N ARG A 249 0.95 -18.85 14.96
CA ARG A 249 -0.33 -19.46 14.64
C ARG A 249 -0.49 -20.74 15.44
N TRP A 250 -1.56 -20.81 16.21
CA TRP A 250 -1.91 -21.93 17.07
C TRP A 250 -2.98 -22.83 16.42
N GLY A 251 -3.78 -22.29 15.50
CA GLY A 251 -4.82 -23.03 14.77
C GLY A 251 -6.15 -23.14 15.52
N ASP A 252 -6.23 -22.58 16.73
CA ASP A 252 -7.41 -22.51 17.58
C ASP A 252 -7.83 -21.06 17.88
N GLU A 253 -7.34 -20.10 17.10
CA GLU A 253 -7.62 -18.69 17.33
C GLU A 253 -9.11 -18.39 17.17
N GLN A 254 -9.65 -17.67 18.15
CA GLN A 254 -11.09 -17.44 18.26
C GLN A 254 -11.51 -16.14 17.54
N PRO A 255 -12.73 -16.11 16.97
CA PRO A 255 -13.30 -14.85 16.51
C PRO A 255 -13.59 -13.91 17.68
N ASN A 256 -13.51 -12.60 17.42
CA ASN A 256 -13.82 -11.56 18.38
C ASN A 256 -15.27 -11.09 18.21
N GLN A 257 -16.05 -11.11 19.29
CA GLN A 257 -17.39 -10.51 19.33
C GLN A 257 -17.24 -9.05 19.72
N TYR A 258 -17.35 -8.15 18.74
CA TYR A 258 -17.07 -6.74 18.92
C TYR A 258 -18.33 -5.90 18.68
N GLU A 259 -18.62 -5.00 19.63
CA GLU A 259 -19.65 -3.98 19.51
C GLU A 259 -18.99 -2.61 19.45
N LEU A 260 -19.08 -1.96 18.29
CA LEU A 260 -18.59 -0.60 18.11
C LEU A 260 -19.68 0.40 18.47
N ASP A 261 -19.41 1.31 19.39
CA ASP A 261 -20.19 2.54 19.60
C ASP A 261 -19.71 3.63 18.63
N LEU A 262 -20.58 4.03 17.70
CA LEU A 262 -20.28 5.03 16.68
C LEU A 262 -19.96 6.40 17.28
N ASN A 263 -20.47 6.71 18.48
CA ASN A 263 -20.17 7.97 19.15
C ASN A 263 -18.70 8.06 19.58
N LYS A 264 -18.06 6.94 19.93
CA LYS A 264 -16.64 6.90 20.30
C LYS A 264 -15.72 7.34 19.16
N ILE A 265 -16.14 7.10 17.92
CA ILE A 265 -15.41 7.47 16.70
C ILE A 265 -15.94 8.75 16.06
N GLY A 266 -16.76 9.52 16.80
CA GLY A 266 -17.27 10.81 16.35
C GLY A 266 -18.40 10.75 15.31
N LEU A 267 -18.92 9.55 14.98
CA LEU A 267 -20.03 9.39 14.07
C LEU A 267 -21.35 9.48 14.83
N LYS A 268 -22.08 10.57 14.61
CA LYS A 268 -23.40 10.83 15.19
C LYS A 268 -24.50 10.66 14.14
N GLY A 269 -25.73 10.47 14.60
CA GLY A 269 -26.89 10.35 13.73
C GLY A 269 -27.13 8.91 13.27
N LYS A 270 -27.93 8.77 12.22
CA LYS A 270 -28.40 7.49 11.71
C LYS A 270 -27.73 7.21 10.35
N TRP A 271 -27.28 5.97 10.18
CA TRP A 271 -26.47 5.54 9.04
C TRP A 271 -27.14 4.34 8.38
N GLN A 272 -27.19 4.32 7.05
CA GLN A 272 -27.41 3.10 6.29
C GLN A 272 -26.09 2.36 6.18
N VAL A 273 -26.07 1.10 6.61
CA VAL A 273 -24.86 0.30 6.71
C VAL A 273 -24.91 -0.83 5.68
N ARG A 274 -23.85 -0.92 4.87
CA ARG A 274 -23.64 -1.96 3.88
C ARG A 274 -22.33 -2.70 4.18
N ASP A 275 -22.37 -4.02 4.18
CA ASP A 275 -21.19 -4.89 4.20
C ASP A 275 -20.68 -5.05 2.77
N VAL A 276 -19.50 -4.50 2.47
CA VAL A 276 -18.98 -4.39 1.09
C VAL A 276 -18.40 -5.70 0.58
N TRP A 277 -17.90 -6.55 1.48
CA TRP A 277 -17.41 -7.88 1.09
C TRP A 277 -18.55 -8.84 0.82
N ARG A 278 -19.61 -8.78 1.63
CA ARG A 278 -20.83 -9.56 1.39
C ARG A 278 -21.78 -8.90 0.39
N GLN A 279 -21.46 -7.69 -0.07
CA GLN A 279 -22.29 -6.84 -0.93
C GLN A 279 -23.75 -6.80 -0.44
N LYS A 280 -23.93 -6.66 0.88
CA LYS A 280 -25.22 -6.82 1.55
C LYS A 280 -25.58 -5.60 2.38
N GLN A 281 -26.80 -5.08 2.17
CA GLN A 281 -27.37 -4.07 3.03
C GLN A 281 -27.71 -4.67 4.40
N LEU A 282 -27.17 -4.11 5.48
CA LEU A 282 -27.42 -4.55 6.86
C LEU A 282 -28.59 -3.81 7.51
N GLY A 283 -28.98 -2.66 6.94
CA GLY A 283 -30.07 -1.82 7.44
C GLY A 283 -29.53 -0.53 8.04
N SER A 284 -30.29 0.04 8.98
CA SER A 284 -29.96 1.34 9.55
C SER A 284 -29.57 1.25 11.03
N PHE A 285 -28.47 1.91 11.38
CA PHE A 285 -27.88 1.90 12.71
C PHE A 285 -27.68 3.32 13.19
N GLN A 286 -27.79 3.54 14.50
CA GLN A 286 -27.65 4.86 15.11
C GLN A 286 -26.50 4.90 16.12
N SER A 287 -26.51 4.00 17.10
CA SER A 287 -25.54 4.05 18.20
C SER A 287 -24.46 2.99 18.09
N THR A 288 -24.84 1.72 17.88
CA THR A 288 -23.88 0.62 17.91
C THR A 288 -23.98 -0.31 16.71
N ILE A 289 -22.86 -0.95 16.34
CA ILE A 289 -22.80 -2.00 15.34
C ILE A 289 -22.12 -3.23 15.97
N LYS A 290 -22.83 -4.36 16.01
CA LYS A 290 -22.34 -5.63 16.56
C LYS A 290 -21.88 -6.54 15.43
N ASN A 291 -20.68 -7.11 15.55
CA ASN A 291 -20.14 -8.06 14.59
C ASN A 291 -19.29 -9.15 15.25
N THR A 292 -19.24 -10.29 14.59
CA THR A 292 -18.23 -11.32 14.84
C THR A 292 -17.11 -11.18 13.80
N ILE A 293 -15.87 -10.96 14.25
CA ILE A 293 -14.72 -10.74 13.38
C ILE A 293 -13.74 -11.90 13.56
N ARG A 294 -13.47 -12.66 12.49
CA ARG A 294 -12.51 -13.79 12.51
C ARG A 294 -11.11 -13.32 12.90
N HIS A 295 -10.29 -14.20 13.46
CA HIS A 295 -8.92 -13.87 13.84
C HIS A 295 -8.12 -13.37 12.63
N HIS A 296 -7.47 -12.20 12.78
CA HIS A 296 -6.81 -11.46 11.70
C HIS A 296 -7.70 -11.10 10.51
N GLY A 297 -9.02 -11.24 10.65
CA GLY A 297 -10.01 -10.86 9.67
C GLY A 297 -10.52 -9.44 9.88
N VAL A 298 -11.45 -9.08 9.00
CA VAL A 298 -12.03 -7.74 8.93
C VAL A 298 -13.54 -7.82 8.69
N VAL A 299 -14.26 -6.85 9.24
CA VAL A 299 -15.58 -6.45 8.76
C VAL A 299 -15.44 -5.05 8.18
N MET A 300 -15.66 -4.91 6.87
CA MET A 300 -15.57 -3.64 6.15
C MET A 300 -16.96 -3.17 5.73
N LEU A 301 -17.32 -1.96 6.13
CA LEU A 301 -18.65 -1.41 6.00
C LEU A 301 -18.62 -0.04 5.30
N LYS A 302 -19.62 0.24 4.47
CA LYS A 302 -19.93 1.59 3.96
C LYS A 302 -21.10 2.14 4.77
N LEU A 303 -20.88 3.29 5.41
CA LEU A 303 -21.86 4.01 6.23
C LEU A 303 -22.31 5.25 5.46
N THR A 304 -23.54 5.23 4.96
CA THR A 304 -24.13 6.37 4.24
C THR A 304 -25.08 7.13 5.16
N PRO A 305 -24.98 8.47 5.27
CA PRO A 305 -25.86 9.22 6.15
C PRO A 305 -27.31 9.09 5.69
N THR A 306 -28.24 8.84 6.60
CA THR A 306 -29.67 8.99 6.30
C THR A 306 -30.02 10.47 6.36
N LYS A 307 -30.62 10.99 5.29
CA LYS A 307 -31.31 12.29 5.34
C LYS A 307 -32.41 12.30 6.41
#